data_AF-A0A7C4DSK0-F1
#
_entry.id   AF-A0A7C4DSK0-F1
#
_cell.length_a   1.000
_cell.length_b   1.000
_cell.length_c   1.000
_cell.angle_alpha   90.00
_cell.angle_beta   90.00
_cell.angle_gamma   90.00
#
_symmetry.space_group_name_H-M   'P 1'
#
loop_
_entity.id
_entity.type
_entity.pdbx_description
1 polymer ?
#
loop_
_entity_poly.entity_id
_entity_poly.type
_entity_poly.pdbx_seq_one_letter_code
_entity_poly.pdbx_strand_id
1 'polypeptide(L)' 'MVETIPGCLGYYGIPLPPNGPCEKCETRELCKYTAKHFVPKKKLQPIFQRLLALEKSMEEG' A
#
# COMPACT_ATOMS: atom_id res chain seq x y z
N MET A 1 22.74 -10.76 -1.78
CA MET A 1 21.47 -11.20 -1.13
C MET A 1 20.37 -10.37 -1.75
N VAL A 2 19.30 -10.97 -2.28
CA VAL A 2 18.16 -10.18 -2.77
C VAL A 2 17.46 -9.67 -1.53
N GLU A 3 17.60 -8.37 -1.25
CA GLU A 3 16.92 -7.69 -0.15
C GLU A 3 15.42 -7.62 -0.47
N THR A 4 14.71 -8.74 -0.25
CA THR A 4 13.27 -8.78 -0.43
C THR A 4 12.61 -8.09 0.75
N ILE A 5 11.69 -7.18 0.43
CA ILE A 5 10.85 -6.53 1.43
C ILE A 5 10.06 -7.63 2.18
N PRO A 6 9.98 -7.57 3.54
CA PRO A 6 9.16 -8.51 4.30
C PRO A 6 7.72 -8.51 3.77
N GLY A 7 7.16 -9.69 3.53
CA GLY A 7 5.78 -9.84 3.04
C GLY A 7 4.72 -9.25 3.99
N CYS A 8 5.08 -8.95 5.25
CA CYS A 8 4.23 -8.28 6.22
C CYS A 8 4.33 -6.73 6.21
N LEU A 9 5.08 -6.12 5.29
CA LEU A 9 5.21 -4.66 5.24
C LEU A 9 3.84 -4.00 5.05
N GLY A 10 3.52 -3.02 5.91
CA GLY A 10 2.24 -2.32 5.89
C GLY A 10 1.16 -2.94 6.81
N TYR A 11 1.45 -4.05 7.49
CA TYR A 11 0.56 -4.70 8.46
C TYR A 11 1.04 -4.48 9.91
N TYR A 12 1.52 -3.27 10.25
CA TYR A 12 2.05 -2.99 11.59
C TYR A 12 1.03 -3.34 12.70
N GLY A 13 1.49 -4.08 13.71
CA GLY A 13 0.66 -4.59 14.81
C GLY A 13 0.01 -5.95 14.53
N ILE A 14 0.11 -6.47 13.30
CA ILE A 14 -0.42 -7.77 12.87
C ILE A 14 0.69 -8.52 12.11
N PRO A 15 1.73 -9.05 12.79
CA PRO A 15 2.83 -9.71 12.12
C PRO A 15 2.33 -10.96 11.37
N LEU A 16 2.77 -11.11 10.12
CA LEU A 16 2.51 -12.33 9.34
C LEU A 16 3.68 -13.30 9.53
N PRO A 17 3.44 -14.58 9.86
CA PRO A 17 4.49 -15.59 9.96
C PRO A 17 5.33 -15.65 8.67
N PRO A 18 6.66 -15.85 8.76
CA PRO A 18 7.47 -16.10 9.96
C PRO A 18 7.99 -14.82 10.65
N ASN A 19 7.49 -13.63 10.28
CA ASN A 19 8.02 -12.37 10.81
C ASN A 19 7.74 -12.25 12.32
N GLY A 20 8.74 -11.77 13.07
CA GLY A 20 8.67 -11.61 14.52
C GLY A 20 7.75 -10.46 14.98
N PRO A 21 7.66 -10.22 16.30
CA PRO A 21 6.84 -9.12 16.82
C PRO A 21 7.29 -7.79 16.20
N CYS A 22 6.33 -6.99 15.75
CA CYS A 22 6.59 -5.76 15.01
C CYS A 22 7.49 -4.76 15.78
N GLU A 23 7.51 -4.83 17.10
CA GLU A 23 8.32 -4.00 18.00
C GLU A 23 9.82 -4.26 17.85
N LYS A 24 10.20 -5.48 17.45
CA LYS A 24 11.61 -5.91 17.28
C LYS A 24 12.03 -5.97 15.81
N CYS A 25 11.14 -5.62 14.89
CA CYS A 25 11.42 -5.65 13.47
C CYS A 25 12.27 -4.43 13.05
N GLU A 26 13.35 -4.66 12.31
CA GLU A 26 14.24 -3.58 11.82
C GLU A 26 13.51 -2.57 10.93
N THR A 27 12.48 -3.02 10.21
CA THR A 27 11.68 -2.17 9.31
C THR A 27 10.45 -1.56 9.99
N ARG A 28 10.36 -1.58 11.34
CA ARG A 28 9.21 -1.11 12.12
C ARG A 28 8.68 0.25 11.69
N GLU A 29 9.55 1.26 11.61
CA GLU A 29 9.14 2.63 11.31
C GLU A 29 8.64 2.77 9.86
N LEU A 30 9.30 2.08 8.92
CA LEU A 30 8.82 1.98 7.54
C LEU A 30 7.45 1.26 7.48
N CYS A 31 7.27 0.19 8.24
CA CYS A 31 6.02 -0.57 8.29
C CYS A 31 4.86 0.28 8.84
N LYS A 32 5.10 1.07 9.89
CA LYS A 32 4.11 2.04 10.41
C LYS A 32 3.74 3.09 9.37
N TYR A 33 4.75 3.64 8.69
CA TYR A 33 4.53 4.63 7.63
C TYR A 33 3.69 4.01 6.51
N THR A 34 4.09 2.86 5.98
CA THR A 34 3.35 2.16 4.93
C THR A 34 1.92 1.82 5.39
N ALA A 35 1.74 1.30 6.60
CA ALA A 35 0.41 0.98 7.14
C ALA A 35 -0.52 2.22 7.20
N LYS A 36 0.03 3.38 7.57
CA LYS A 36 -0.72 4.64 7.66
C LYS A 36 -1.01 5.27 6.29
N HIS A 37 -0.09 5.15 5.35
CA HIS A 37 -0.14 5.86 4.07
C HIS A 37 -0.59 4.99 2.89
N PHE A 38 -0.67 3.68 3.06
CA PHE A 38 -1.14 2.77 2.02
C PHE A 38 -2.62 3.03 1.72
N VAL A 39 -2.93 3.30 0.46
CA VAL A 39 -4.30 3.44 -0.03
C VAL A 39 -4.66 2.18 -0.80
N PRO A 40 -5.61 1.36 -0.30
CA PRO A 40 -6.05 0.16 -1.01
C PRO A 40 -6.58 0.52 -2.40
N LYS A 41 -6.22 -0.29 -3.42
CA LYS A 41 -6.68 -0.10 -4.81
C LYS A 41 -8.20 0.08 -4.92
N LYS A 42 -8.98 -0.67 -4.13
CA LYS A 42 -10.45 -0.53 -4.08
C LYS A 42 -10.91 0.89 -3.73
N LYS A 43 -10.19 1.59 -2.84
CA LYS A 43 -10.50 2.99 -2.50
C LYS A 43 -10.16 3.98 -3.62
N LEU A 44 -9.20 3.63 -4.49
CA LEU A 44 -8.82 4.44 -5.64
C LEU A 44 -9.73 4.23 -6.86
N GLN A 45 -10.46 3.12 -6.92
CA GLN A 45 -11.30 2.75 -8.07
C GLN A 45 -12.28 3.86 -8.51
N PRO A 46 -12.99 4.56 -7.61
CA PRO A 46 -13.88 5.66 -8.02
C PRO A 46 -13.12 6.85 -8.63
N ILE A 47 -11.89 7.12 -8.16
CA ILE A 47 -11.03 8.19 -8.69
C ILE A 47 -10.60 7.83 -10.10
N PHE A 48 -10.13 6.59 -10.31
CA PHE A 48 -9.76 6.12 -11.64
C PHE A 48 -10.92 6.17 -12.63
N GLN A 49 -12.12 5.76 -12.22
CA GLN A 49 -13.30 5.84 -13.08
C GLN A 49 -13.62 7.27 -13.49
N ARG A 50 -13.45 8.23 -12.57
CA ARG A 50 -13.64 9.66 -12.89
C ARG A 50 -12.57 10.20 -13.84
N LEU A 51 -11.31 9.81 -13.66
CA LEU A 51 -10.22 10.22 -14.55
C LEU A 51 -10.46 9.70 -15.98
N LEU A 52 -10.81 8.41 -16.13
CA LEU A 52 -11.12 7.82 -17.43
C LEU A 52 -12.32 8.50 -18.11
N ALA A 53 -13.33 8.90 -17.33
CA ALA A 53 -14.47 9.64 -17.87
C ALA A 53 -14.07 11.04 -18.39
N LEU A 54 -13.18 11.73 -17.67
CA LEU A 54 -12.66 13.04 -18.09
C LEU A 54 -11.82 12.93 -19.37
N GLU A 55 -10.92 11.95 -19.45
CA GLU A 55 -10.10 11.70 -20.64
C GLU A 55 -10.99 11.51 -21.87
N LYS A 56 -12.02 10.67 -21.76
CA LYS A 56 -12.99 10.44 -22.84
C LYS A 56 -13.70 11.74 -23.26
N SER A 57 -14.14 12.56 -22.31
CA SER A 57 -14.79 13.84 -22.62
C SER A 57 -13.85 14.84 -23.29
N MET A 58 -12.54 14.74 -23.08
CA MET A 58 -11.54 15.58 -23.74
C MET A 58 -11.21 15.12 -25.17
N GLU A 59 -11.45 13.85 -25.50
CA GLU A 59 -11.24 13.31 -26.85
C GLU A 59 -12.44 13.56 -27.78
N GLU A 60 -13.64 13.71 -27.22
CA GLU A 60 -14.89 13.90 -27.98
C GLU A 60 -15.23 15.39 -28.26
N GLY A 61 -14.48 16.34 -27.69
CA GLY A 61 -14.68 17.79 -27.84
C GLY A 61 -13.60 18.46 -28.68
#